data_AF-A0A4R8XLF3-F1
#
_entry.id   AF-A0A4R8XLF3-F1
#
_cell.length_a   1.000
_cell.length_b   1.000
_cell.length_c   1.000
_cell.angle_alpha   90.00
_cell.angle_beta   90.00
_cell.angle_gamma   90.00
#
_symmetry.space_group_name_H-M   'P 1'
#
loop_
_entity.id
_entity.type
_entity.pdbx_description
1 polymer ?
#
loop_
_entity_poly.entity_id
_entity_poly.type
_entity_poly.pdbx_seq_one_letter_code
_entity_poly.pdbx_strand_id
1 'polypeptide(L)'
;MTDSSTPANAPTAPGEPRSSEASAPETPEVPAVPGLRFVTRGVTPTEAAAVSAVLHGLVREESDHLRQAPVRGQSAWQRSQRSIRVPLTPGPGRWRGFSA
;
A
#
# COMPACT_ATOMS: atom_id res chain seq x y z
N MET A 1 -5.19 -72.75 -12.13
CA MET A 1 -4.56 -73.77 -11.27
C MET A 1 -4.39 -73.11 -9.90
N THR A 2 -5.33 -73.42 -8.99
CA THR A 2 -5.20 -73.58 -7.52
C THR A 2 -4.21 -72.71 -6.74
N ASP A 3 -4.49 -72.21 -5.54
CA ASP A 3 -5.69 -72.05 -4.71
C ASP A 3 -5.22 -71.30 -3.43
N SER A 4 -6.09 -70.46 -2.87
CA SER A 4 -6.31 -70.15 -1.44
C SER A 4 -5.19 -70.02 -0.40
N SER A 5 -5.27 -68.93 0.38
CA SER A 5 -5.59 -68.99 1.83
C SER A 5 -5.91 -67.60 2.45
N THR A 6 -7.19 -67.21 2.46
CA THR A 6 -8.13 -66.97 3.60
C THR A 6 -7.55 -67.01 5.05
N PRO A 7 -8.15 -66.36 6.10
CA PRO A 7 -8.82 -65.04 6.23
C PRO A 7 -8.47 -64.29 7.56
N ALA A 8 -8.99 -63.07 7.77
CA ALA A 8 -9.57 -62.65 9.06
C ALA A 8 -10.39 -61.34 8.94
N ASN A 9 -11.71 -61.53 8.84
CA ASN A 9 -12.80 -60.65 9.29
C ASN A 9 -12.53 -60.14 10.72
N ALA A 10 -12.95 -58.98 11.26
CA ALA A 10 -13.63 -57.76 10.84
C ALA A 10 -13.61 -56.78 12.06
N PRO A 11 -14.54 -55.83 12.23
CA PRO A 11 -14.37 -54.40 12.01
C PRO A 11 -14.29 -53.59 13.33
N THR A 12 -13.67 -52.41 13.29
CA THR A 12 -13.94 -51.35 14.29
C THR A 12 -13.83 -50.00 13.61
N ALA A 13 -14.98 -49.37 13.44
CA ALA A 13 -15.13 -47.93 13.29
C ALA A 13 -16.09 -47.47 14.39
N PRO A 14 -16.16 -46.18 14.77
CA PRO A 14 -15.26 -45.07 14.49
C PRO A 14 -14.78 -44.39 15.79
N GLY A 15 -13.47 -44.26 15.97
CA GLY A 15 -12.91 -43.40 17.02
C GLY A 15 -13.04 -41.93 16.60
N GLU A 16 -13.97 -41.24 17.26
CA GLU A 16 -14.13 -39.80 17.50
C GLU A 16 -13.38 -38.81 16.57
N PRO A 17 -14.08 -37.83 15.96
CA PRO A 17 -13.41 -36.71 15.33
C PRO A 17 -12.64 -35.97 16.42
N ARG A 18 -11.31 -35.89 16.25
CA ARG A 18 -10.47 -34.99 17.03
C ARG A 18 -11.12 -33.61 16.96
N SER A 19 -11.50 -33.11 18.14
CA SER A 19 -11.98 -31.77 18.35
C SER A 19 -11.17 -30.83 17.48
N SER A 20 -11.86 -30.20 16.52
CA SER A 20 -11.36 -29.01 15.87
C SER A 20 -10.91 -28.09 16.98
N GLU A 21 -9.60 -27.92 17.08
CA GLU A 21 -9.00 -26.85 17.85
C GLU A 21 -9.68 -25.59 17.34
N ALA A 22 -10.61 -25.11 18.16
CA ALA A 22 -11.36 -23.92 17.89
C ALA A 22 -10.31 -22.84 17.76
N SER A 23 -9.96 -22.54 16.51
CA SER A 23 -9.16 -21.40 16.13
C SER A 23 -9.88 -20.22 16.78
N ALA A 24 -9.31 -19.76 17.89
CA ALA A 24 -9.68 -18.50 18.50
C ALA A 24 -9.69 -17.48 17.36
N PRO A 25 -10.62 -16.51 17.33
CA PRO A 25 -10.48 -15.44 16.38
C PRO A 25 -9.15 -14.75 16.74
N GLU A 26 -8.10 -15.04 15.97
CA GLU A 26 -6.93 -14.19 15.83
C GLU A 26 -7.52 -12.86 15.35
N THR A 27 -7.87 -12.04 16.33
CA THR A 27 -8.19 -10.65 16.11
C THR A 27 -6.93 -10.14 15.44
N PRO A 28 -6.96 -9.73 14.17
CA PRO A 28 -5.75 -9.27 13.51
C PRO A 28 -5.21 -8.17 14.39
N GLU A 29 -4.02 -8.40 14.96
CA GLU A 29 -3.31 -7.41 15.76
C GLU A 29 -2.87 -6.34 14.77
N VAL A 30 -3.81 -5.47 14.40
CA VAL A 30 -3.54 -4.29 13.60
C VAL A 30 -2.58 -3.49 14.47
N PRO A 31 -1.32 -3.27 14.02
CA PRO A 31 -0.36 -2.55 14.83
C PRO A 31 -1.01 -1.23 15.22
N ALA A 32 -1.16 -1.00 16.53
CA ALA A 32 -1.75 0.22 17.04
C ALA A 32 -0.86 1.38 16.60
N VAL A 33 -1.28 2.06 15.54
CA VAL A 33 -0.51 3.15 14.97
C VAL A 33 -0.50 4.29 15.98
N PRO A 34 0.67 4.66 16.54
CA PRO A 34 0.73 5.74 17.51
C PRO A 34 0.39 7.05 16.80
N GLY A 35 -0.66 7.74 17.24
CA GLY A 35 -0.90 9.14 16.86
C GLY A 35 -2.35 9.59 16.63
N LEU A 36 -3.31 8.68 16.51
CA LEU A 36 -4.72 9.06 16.30
C LEU A 36 -5.50 9.09 17.62
N ARG A 37 -6.20 10.20 17.89
CA ARG A 37 -7.12 10.34 19.03
C ARG A 37 -8.50 10.80 18.56
N PHE A 38 -9.52 10.00 18.85
CA PHE A 38 -10.91 10.37 18.62
C PHE A 38 -11.42 11.24 19.79
N VAL A 39 -11.94 12.44 19.49
CA VAL A 39 -12.47 13.38 20.49
C VAL A 39 -14.00 13.22 20.64
N THR A 40 -14.65 12.65 19.63
CA THR A 40 -16.09 12.37 19.62
C THR A 40 -16.42 11.19 20.52
N ARG A 41 -17.61 11.24 21.13
CA ARG A 41 -18.13 10.14 21.96
C ARG A 41 -18.78 9.08 21.07
N GLY A 42 -18.77 7.83 21.53
CA GLY A 42 -19.53 6.74 20.89
C GLY A 42 -18.90 6.16 19.61
N VAL A 43 -17.63 6.42 19.34
CA VAL A 43 -16.93 5.81 18.19
C VAL A 43 -16.73 4.33 18.45
N THR A 44 -17.27 3.50 17.56
CA THR A 44 -17.13 2.04 17.65
C THR A 44 -15.72 1.60 17.21
N PRO A 45 -15.25 0.41 17.64
CA PRO A 45 -13.98 -0.13 17.19
C PRO A 45 -13.89 -0.27 15.66
N THR A 46 -15.00 -0.65 15.02
CA THR A 46 -15.09 -0.79 13.57
C THR A 46 -14.95 0.54 12.85
N GLU A 47 -15.62 1.59 13.33
CA GLU A 47 -15.48 2.93 12.75
C GLU A 47 -14.07 3.49 12.94
N ALA A 48 -13.49 3.32 14.12
CA ALA A 48 -12.11 3.73 14.38
C ALA A 48 -11.11 3.03 13.44
N ALA A 49 -11.30 1.73 13.21
CA ALA A 49 -10.49 0.95 12.28
C ALA A 49 -10.69 1.42 10.82
N ALA A 50 -11.94 1.66 10.39
CA ALA A 50 -12.24 2.13 9.05
C ALA A 50 -11.60 3.48 8.76
N VAL A 51 -11.75 4.46 9.65
CA VAL A 51 -11.13 5.78 9.51
C VAL A 51 -9.61 5.68 9.48
N SER A 52 -9.03 4.88 10.36
CA SER A 52 -7.58 4.67 10.39
C SER A 52 -7.09 4.06 9.07
N ALA A 53 -7.77 3.05 8.53
CA ALA A 53 -7.43 2.43 7.27
C ALA A 53 -7.48 3.42 6.09
N VAL A 54 -8.49 4.30 6.05
CA VAL A 54 -8.60 5.36 5.03
C VAL A 54 -7.42 6.32 5.12
N LEU A 55 -7.12 6.84 6.32
CA LEU A 55 -6.00 7.76 6.53
C LEU A 55 -4.65 7.11 6.16
N HIS A 56 -4.46 5.83 6.52
CA HIS A 56 -3.29 5.06 6.10
C HIS A 56 -3.17 4.90 4.59
N GLY A 57 -4.29 4.63 3.92
CA GLY A 57 -4.34 4.55 2.46
C GLY A 57 -3.87 5.84 1.81
N LEU A 58 -4.39 6.98 2.27
CA LEU A 58 -4.04 8.30 1.73
C LEU A 58 -2.57 8.66 1.97
N VAL A 59 -2.04 8.44 3.19
CA VAL A 59 -0.63 8.71 3.48
C VAL A 59 0.29 7.82 2.63
N ARG A 60 -0.10 6.56 2.43
CA ARG A 60 0.66 5.63 1.60
C ARG A 60 0.67 6.06 0.14
N GLU A 61 -0.49 6.42 -0.41
CA GLU A 61 -0.62 6.91 -1.78
C GLU A 61 0.25 8.15 -2.03
N GLU A 62 0.18 9.14 -1.13
CA GLU A 62 1.02 10.34 -1.24
C GLU A 62 2.51 10.00 -1.14
N SER A 63 2.88 9.10 -0.21
CA SER A 63 4.27 8.64 -0.08
C SER A 63 4.75 7.87 -1.31
N ASP A 64 3.88 7.10 -1.96
CA ASP A 64 4.16 6.40 -3.21
C ASP A 64 4.31 7.41 -4.36
N HIS A 65 3.44 8.41 -4.45
CA HIS A 65 3.53 9.49 -5.43
C HIS A 65 4.84 10.27 -5.30
N LEU A 66 5.25 10.65 -4.08
CA LEU A 66 6.53 11.32 -3.83
C LEU A 66 7.73 10.45 -4.20
N ARG A 67 7.64 9.12 -4.03
CA ARG A 67 8.69 8.18 -4.44
C ARG A 67 8.73 7.97 -5.96
N GLN A 68 7.59 8.05 -6.63
CA GLN A 68 7.47 7.95 -8.08
C GLN A 68 7.82 9.25 -8.80
N ALA A 69 7.82 10.38 -8.09
CA ALA A 69 8.29 11.64 -8.62
C ALA A 69 9.69 11.42 -9.23
N PRO A 70 9.90 11.69 -10.53
CA PRO A 70 11.20 11.51 -11.15
C PRO A 70 12.24 12.27 -10.34
N VAL A 71 13.33 11.59 -9.97
CA VAL A 71 14.54 12.27 -9.47
C VAL A 71 14.76 13.43 -10.42
N ARG A 72 14.73 14.67 -9.90
CA ARG A 72 14.83 15.88 -10.73
C ARG A 72 16.22 15.98 -11.36
N GLY A 73 16.49 15.13 -12.34
CA GLY A 73 17.58 15.28 -13.28
C GLY A 73 17.29 16.45 -14.20
N GLN A 74 18.30 16.89 -14.94
CA GLN A 74 18.09 17.91 -15.97
C GLN A 74 17.03 17.44 -16.97
N SER A 75 15.97 18.25 -17.12
CA SER A 75 14.96 18.07 -18.15
C SER A 75 15.59 18.05 -19.54
N ALA A 76 14.93 17.42 -20.51
CA ALA A 76 15.40 17.42 -21.90
C ALA A 76 15.56 18.84 -22.47
N TRP A 77 14.72 19.79 -22.02
CA TRP A 77 14.82 21.20 -22.34
C TRP A 77 16.05 21.87 -21.69
N GLN A 78 16.35 21.57 -20.41
CA GLN A 78 17.59 22.04 -19.77
C GLN A 78 18.85 21.46 -20.44
N ARG A 79 18.81 20.19 -20.89
CA ARG A 79 19.91 19.58 -21.67
C ARG A 79 20.09 20.22 -23.04
N SER A 80 19.02 20.74 -23.64
CA SER A 80 19.06 21.36 -24.97
C SER A 80 19.32 22.87 -24.95
N GLN A 81 19.35 23.51 -23.77
CA GLN A 81 19.74 24.91 -23.63
C GLN A 81 21.24 25.09 -23.96
N ARG A 82 21.53 25.43 -25.21
CA ARG A 82 22.86 25.90 -25.61
C ARG A 82 23.08 27.30 -25.03
N SER A 83 24.28 27.57 -24.52
CA SER A 83 24.65 28.91 -24.05
C SER A 83 24.46 29.93 -25.17
N ILE A 84 23.78 31.03 -24.86
CA ILE A 84 23.66 32.17 -25.75
C ILE A 84 25.07 32.71 -25.95
N ARG A 85 25.66 32.49 -27.14
CA ARG A 85 27.06 32.82 -27.42
C ARG A 85 27.31 34.33 -27.60
N VAL A 86 26.25 35.12 -27.76
CA VAL A 86 26.33 36.56 -28.04
C VAL A 86 25.32 37.29 -27.17
N PRO A 87 25.72 38.35 -26.43
CA PRO A 87 24.78 39.15 -25.67
C PRO A 87 23.69 39.71 -26.59
N LEU A 88 22.44 39.28 -26.35
CA LEU A 88 21.29 39.73 -27.11
C LEU A 88 21.07 41.21 -26.76
N THR A 89 21.47 42.11 -27.65
CA THR A 89 21.36 43.55 -27.39
C THR A 89 19.93 44.01 -27.66
N PRO A 90 19.25 44.59 -26.66
CA PRO A 90 17.98 45.23 -26.88
C PRO A 90 18.01 46.36 -27.90
N GLY A 91 17.31 46.17 -29.03
CA GLY A 91 17.01 47.28 -29.93
C GLY A 91 16.06 48.29 -29.27
N PRO A 92 16.17 49.60 -29.58
CA PRO A 92 15.29 50.63 -29.04
C PRO A 92 13.81 50.25 -29.18
N GLY A 93 13.09 50.25 -28.06
CA GLY A 93 11.64 49.96 -27.99
C GLY A 93 11.22 48.48 -28.06
N ARG A 94 12.15 47.51 -28.04
CA ARG A 94 11.82 46.11 -28.38
C ARG A 94 11.72 45.12 -27.21
N TRP A 95 11.95 45.55 -25.97
CA TRP A 95 11.81 44.69 -24.79
C TRP A 95 10.65 45.18 -23.94
N ARG A 96 9.45 44.93 -24.41
CA ARG A 96 8.28 45.01 -23.55
C ARG A 96 8.23 43.73 -22.72
N GLY A 97 8.89 43.77 -21.57
CA GLY A 97 8.67 42.77 -20.52
C GLY A 97 7.26 42.91 -19.97
N PHE A 98 6.58 41.80 -19.73
CA PHE A 98 5.30 41.81 -19.04
C PHE A 98 5.56 42.02 -17.55
N SER A 99 4.99 43.09 -16.98
CA SER A 99 4.89 43.28 -15.53
C SER A 99 3.52 42.76 -15.07
N ALA A 100 3.51 41.59 -14.42
CA ALA A 100 2.53 41.10 -13.43
C ALA A 100 3.06 39.79 -12.83
#